data_AF-A0AA35WI97-F1
#
_entry.id   AF-A0AA35WI97-F1
#
_cell.length_a   1.000
_cell.length_b   1.000
_cell.length_c   1.000
_cell.angle_alpha   90.00
_cell.angle_beta   90.00
_cell.angle_gamma   90.00
#
_symmetry.space_group_name_H-M   'P 1'
#
loop_
_entity.id
_entity.type
_entity.pdbx_description
1 polymer ?
#
loop_
_entity_poly.entity_id
_entity_poly.type
_entity_poly.pdbx_seq_one_letter_code
_entity_poly.pdbx_strand_id
1 'polypeptide(L)'
;MGHVDCVVWLKPPWSLQARDGQYSLVVGREQKSGYVRVATPLVYFISGQLFAPSDALTNIRTVPLHVLTLPVLEESSPTDPSFPLPPPSHPLLATAESELNRLLSSQSQPWILDVDLDFFSTANPFRDDFSPVRTFPYNTFFSFAAAQLSLLERLFVAIQEEYSFLEKLYRYDEPLDDSIKIVGESVRRREEQVDSLKRLWMAANEGAELTEVHLTLTDRKMVFDLRRKIGTVCGASLMKAEDIHEAGMMSDLPHHPASEPEWAGLMSATSHLLRAVFSTSRPSLVTIARSSDDGYTPPGHVDQLQDKLVGVINRLCNGQIHVQRHY
;
A
#
# COMPACT_ATOMS: atom_id res chain seq x y z
N MET A 1 12.46 -12.33 14.94
CA MET A 1 13.04 -12.26 13.59
C MET A 1 14.58 -12.28 13.68
N GLY A 2 15.17 -13.44 13.97
CA GLY A 2 16.63 -13.64 13.98
C GLY A 2 17.13 -14.42 12.75
N HIS A 3 16.37 -14.39 11.65
CA HIS A 3 16.54 -15.27 10.49
C HIS A 3 16.54 -14.52 9.15
N VAL A 4 16.52 -13.19 9.17
CA VAL A 4 16.51 -12.36 7.95
C VAL A 4 17.74 -11.49 7.98
N ASP A 5 18.61 -11.63 6.99
CA ASP A 5 19.88 -10.91 6.88
C ASP A 5 19.83 -9.77 5.84
N CYS A 6 18.81 -9.76 4.97
CA CYS A 6 18.60 -8.76 3.93
C CYS A 6 17.13 -8.75 3.50
N VAL A 7 16.61 -7.58 3.14
CA VAL A 7 15.27 -7.41 2.56
C VAL A 7 15.40 -6.70 1.21
N VAL A 8 14.75 -7.25 0.18
CA VAL A 8 14.59 -6.57 -1.11
C VAL A 8 13.10 -6.34 -1.34
N TRP A 9 12.71 -5.08 -1.42
CA TRP A 9 11.34 -4.65 -1.69
C TRP A 9 11.24 -4.19 -3.15
N LEU A 10 10.65 -5.05 -3.98
CA LEU A 10 10.24 -4.70 -5.33
C LEU A 10 8.86 -4.06 -5.27
N LYS A 11 8.70 -2.90 -5.91
CA LYS A 11 7.42 -2.16 -5.92
C LYS A 11 7.01 -1.77 -7.35
N PRO A 12 5.70 -1.62 -7.63
CA PRO A 12 5.25 -1.14 -8.92
C PRO A 12 5.47 0.38 -9.07
N PRO A 13 5.39 0.94 -10.29
CA PRO A 13 5.68 2.37 -10.53
C PRO A 13 4.74 3.34 -9.80
N TRP A 14 3.52 2.92 -9.48
CA TRP A 14 2.53 3.72 -8.76
C TRP A 14 2.71 3.71 -7.23
N SER A 15 3.60 2.87 -6.68
CA SER A 15 3.94 2.90 -5.26
C SER A 15 5.07 3.91 -5.00
N LEU A 16 4.69 5.09 -4.51
CA LEU A 16 5.61 6.23 -4.33
C LEU A 16 6.06 6.44 -2.88
N GLN A 17 5.49 5.69 -1.94
CA GLN A 17 5.67 5.93 -0.50
C GLN A 17 7.10 5.60 0.00
N ALA A 18 7.82 4.75 -0.72
CA ALA A 18 9.25 4.50 -0.52
C ALA A 18 9.99 4.81 -1.82
N ARG A 19 11.11 5.55 -1.73
CA ARG A 19 11.95 5.86 -2.90
C ARG A 19 12.91 4.70 -3.17
N ASP A 20 13.32 4.55 -4.43
CA ASP A 20 14.34 3.56 -4.79
C ASP A 20 15.66 3.91 -4.11
N GLY A 21 16.34 2.90 -3.57
CA GLY A 21 17.58 3.10 -2.83
C GLY A 21 17.96 1.95 -1.92
N GLN A 22 19.10 2.12 -1.26
CA GLN A 22 19.58 1.22 -0.22
C GLN A 22 19.47 1.91 1.14
N TYR A 23 18.86 1.23 2.09
CA TYR A 23 18.59 1.73 3.42
C TYR A 23 19.07 0.75 4.47
N SER A 24 19.31 1.25 5.69
CA SER A 24 19.49 0.41 6.87
C SER A 24 18.13 0.23 7.54
N LEU A 25 17.50 -0.93 7.38
CA LEU A 25 16.25 -1.27 8.05
C LEU A 25 16.53 -1.59 9.52
N VAL A 26 16.30 -0.61 10.40
CA VAL A 26 16.48 -0.76 11.84
C VAL A 26 15.13 -1.09 12.48
N VAL A 27 14.97 -2.32 12.97
CA VAL A 27 13.74 -2.78 13.62
C VAL A 27 13.99 -3.12 15.07
N GLY A 28 13.02 -2.85 15.93
CA GLY A 28 13.13 -3.16 17.35
C GLY A 28 11.78 -3.16 18.04
N ARG A 29 11.77 -3.62 19.29
CA ARG A 29 10.58 -3.56 20.14
C ARG A 29 10.57 -2.24 20.89
N GLU A 30 9.55 -1.42 20.68
CA GLU A 30 9.39 -0.16 21.39
C GLU A 30 9.12 -0.40 22.87
N GLN A 31 9.85 0.31 23.74
CA GLN A 31 9.76 0.15 25.19
C GLN A 31 8.37 0.52 25.73
N LYS A 32 7.75 1.56 25.16
CA LYS A 32 6.47 2.11 25.62
C LYS A 32 5.28 1.23 25.23
N SER A 33 5.15 0.91 23.95
CA SER A 33 3.99 0.18 23.42
C SER A 33 4.17 -1.33 23.43
N GLY A 34 5.41 -1.81 23.45
CA GLY A 34 5.74 -3.22 23.30
C GLY A 34 5.58 -3.77 21.88
N TYR A 35 5.15 -2.95 20.91
CA TYR A 35 5.04 -3.32 19.49
C TYR A 35 6.39 -3.24 18.77
N VAL A 36 6.45 -3.86 17.59
CA VAL A 36 7.58 -3.72 16.68
C VAL A 36 7.48 -2.36 15.99
N ARG A 37 8.60 -1.63 15.95
CA ARG A 37 8.75 -0.32 15.31
C ARG A 37 10.03 -0.26 14.50
N VAL A 38 10.14 0.77 13.67
CA VAL A 38 11.24 0.97 12.73
C VAL A 38 11.97 2.28 13.06
N ALA A 39 13.30 2.29 13.12
CA ALA A 39 14.09 3.52 13.31
C ALA A 39 14.69 4.05 11.98
N THR A 40 14.32 3.44 10.86
CA THR A 40 14.69 3.89 9.51
C THR A 40 13.88 5.13 9.13
N PRO A 41 14.52 6.25 8.73
CA PRO A 41 13.85 7.52 8.45
C PRO A 41 13.17 7.55 7.07
N LEU A 42 12.49 6.46 6.67
CA LEU A 42 11.69 6.45 5.45
C LEU A 42 10.32 7.07 5.71
N VAL A 43 9.88 7.92 4.78
CA VAL A 43 8.55 8.57 4.79
C VAL A 43 7.45 7.55 5.03
N TYR A 44 7.50 6.40 4.36
CA TYR A 44 6.58 5.27 4.55
C TYR A 44 6.37 4.87 6.02
N PHE A 45 7.45 4.76 6.82
CA PHE A 45 7.33 4.39 8.23
C PHE A 45 6.89 5.56 9.12
N ILE A 46 7.22 6.79 8.74
CA ILE A 46 6.86 7.97 9.54
C ILE A 46 5.39 8.33 9.32
N SER A 47 4.91 8.38 8.07
CA SER A 47 3.52 8.77 7.75
C SER A 47 2.52 7.79 8.36
N GLY A 48 2.85 6.49 8.36
CA GLY A 48 2.07 5.40 8.96
C GLY A 48 2.29 5.20 10.47
N GLN A 49 2.97 6.12 11.16
CA GLN A 49 3.24 6.04 12.62
C GLN A 49 3.93 4.72 13.05
N LEU A 50 4.78 4.15 12.20
CA LEU A 50 5.59 2.96 12.48
C LEU A 50 7.00 3.32 12.97
N PHE A 51 7.40 4.58 12.80
CA PHE A 51 8.71 5.06 13.22
C PHE A 51 8.81 5.18 14.75
N ALA A 52 9.95 4.79 15.31
CA ALA A 52 10.36 5.16 16.66
C ALA A 52 11.88 5.34 16.73
N PRO A 53 12.39 6.32 17.50
CA PRO A 53 13.82 6.56 17.59
C PRO A 53 14.54 5.38 18.26
N SER A 54 15.78 5.12 17.85
CA SER A 54 16.54 3.93 18.29
C SER A 54 16.69 3.81 19.81
N ASP A 55 16.74 4.93 20.54
CA ASP A 55 16.83 4.96 22.00
C ASP A 55 15.52 4.53 22.71
N ALA A 56 14.40 4.57 22.00
CA ALA A 56 13.11 4.04 22.45
C ALA A 56 12.94 2.54 22.15
N LEU A 57 13.90 1.91 21.47
CA LEU A 57 13.82 0.51 21.04
C LEU A 57 14.68 -0.42 21.90
N THR A 58 14.25 -1.68 21.97
CA THR A 58 14.99 -2.80 22.57
C THR A 58 15.05 -3.96 21.57
N ASN A 59 15.99 -4.88 21.76
CA ASN A 59 16.22 -6.01 20.84
C ASN A 59 16.37 -5.55 19.37
N ILE A 60 17.15 -4.47 19.19
CA ILE A 60 17.33 -3.82 17.89
C ILE A 60 18.07 -4.75 16.94
N ARG A 61 17.60 -4.79 15.70
CA ARG A 61 18.25 -5.43 14.56
C ARG A 61 18.33 -4.46 13.40
N THR A 62 19.43 -4.53 12.68
CA THR A 62 19.66 -3.74 11.48
C THR A 62 19.94 -4.69 10.33
N VAL A 63 19.15 -4.59 9.26
CA VAL A 63 19.34 -5.37 8.04
C VAL A 63 19.37 -4.43 6.83
N PRO A 64 20.12 -4.72 5.76
CA PRO A 64 20.02 -3.97 4.51
C PRO A 64 18.61 -4.08 3.93
N LEU A 65 18.08 -2.95 3.45
CA LEU A 65 16.84 -2.86 2.71
C LEU A 65 17.12 -2.25 1.34
N HIS A 66 16.79 -2.98 0.29
CA HIS A 66 16.90 -2.53 -1.09
C HIS A 66 15.50 -2.26 -1.63
N VAL A 67 15.19 -1.02 -1.98
CA VAL A 67 13.91 -0.64 -2.59
C VAL A 67 14.14 -0.41 -4.07
N LEU A 68 13.39 -1.12 -4.91
CA LEU A 68 13.57 -1.13 -6.36
C LEU A 68 12.21 -1.06 -7.06
N THR A 69 12.07 -0.16 -8.03
CA THR A 69 10.87 -0.10 -8.87
C THR A 69 10.97 -1.07 -10.05
N LEU A 70 9.94 -1.89 -10.25
CA LEU A 70 9.80 -2.73 -11.44
C LEU A 70 8.95 -2.01 -12.50
N PRO A 71 9.37 -1.98 -13.77
CA PRO A 71 8.63 -1.28 -14.81
C PRO A 71 7.41 -2.07 -15.30
N VAL A 72 6.46 -1.37 -15.89
CA VAL A 72 5.44 -1.98 -16.77
C VAL A 72 6.06 -2.12 -18.16
N LEU A 73 6.21 -3.34 -18.65
CA LEU A 73 6.68 -3.56 -20.03
C LEU A 73 5.53 -3.35 -21.02
N GLU A 74 5.79 -2.67 -22.12
CA GLU A 74 4.86 -2.63 -23.24
C GLU A 74 4.70 -4.04 -23.83
N GLU A 75 3.48 -4.39 -24.25
CA GLU A 75 3.24 -5.63 -24.98
C GLU A 75 4.13 -5.66 -26.23
N SER A 76 5.10 -6.56 -26.23
CA SER A 76 5.66 -7.03 -27.49
C SER A 76 4.62 -7.93 -28.13
N SER A 77 4.43 -7.84 -29.45
CA SER A 77 3.66 -8.81 -30.22
C SER A 77 4.02 -10.24 -29.80
N PRO A 78 3.09 -11.21 -29.84
CA PRO A 78 3.32 -12.57 -29.33
C PRO A 78 4.53 -13.18 -30.03
N THR A 79 5.69 -13.13 -29.39
CA THR A 79 6.89 -13.79 -29.87
C THR A 79 6.70 -15.27 -29.62
N ASP A 80 6.94 -16.07 -30.66
CA ASP A 80 6.95 -17.52 -30.63
C ASP A 80 7.62 -18.03 -29.33
N PRO A 81 6.89 -18.81 -28.50
CA PRO A 81 7.38 -19.29 -27.20
C PRO A 81 8.59 -20.23 -27.31
N SER A 82 8.99 -20.64 -28.52
CA SER A 82 10.23 -21.40 -28.77
C SER A 82 11.49 -20.53 -28.81
N PHE A 83 11.37 -19.20 -28.88
CA PHE A 83 12.53 -18.29 -28.89
C PHE A 83 12.76 -17.64 -27.52
N PRO A 84 14.01 -17.59 -27.03
CA PRO A 84 14.33 -16.84 -25.82
C PRO A 84 14.00 -15.36 -26.05
N LEU A 85 13.12 -14.81 -25.20
CA LEU A 85 12.82 -13.38 -25.19
C LEU A 85 14.15 -12.61 -25.11
N PRO A 86 14.41 -11.64 -26.02
CA PRO A 86 15.59 -10.80 -25.90
C PRO A 86 15.58 -10.13 -24.52
N PRO A 87 16.76 -9.93 -23.90
CA PRO A 87 16.82 -9.26 -22.61
C PRO A 87 16.10 -7.92 -22.72
N PRO A 88 15.10 -7.65 -21.87
CA PRO A 88 14.37 -6.39 -21.93
C PRO A 88 15.36 -5.24 -21.72
N SER A 89 15.40 -4.30 -22.66
CA SER A 89 16.29 -3.13 -22.63
C SER A 89 15.88 -2.07 -21.60
N HIS A 90 14.94 -2.39 -20.69
CA HIS A 90 14.42 -1.44 -19.74
C HIS A 90 15.40 -1.20 -18.57
N PRO A 91 15.87 0.04 -18.33
CA PRO A 91 16.89 0.33 -17.32
C PRO A 91 16.53 -0.12 -15.90
N LEU A 92 15.26 0.09 -15.48
CA LEU A 92 14.79 -0.34 -14.15
C LEU A 92 14.85 -1.86 -13.97
N LEU A 93 14.44 -2.63 -14.99
CA LEU A 93 14.47 -4.08 -14.93
C LEU A 93 15.91 -4.61 -14.90
N ALA A 94 16.80 -4.03 -15.72
CA ALA A 94 18.22 -4.35 -15.70
C ALA A 94 18.87 -4.02 -14.35
N THR A 95 18.47 -2.91 -13.71
CA THR A 95 18.93 -2.53 -12.37
C THR A 95 18.48 -3.54 -11.33
N ALA A 96 17.20 -3.93 -11.35
CA ALA A 96 16.66 -4.91 -10.41
C ALA A 96 17.30 -6.30 -10.59
N GLU A 97 17.50 -6.74 -11.83
CA GLU A 97 18.16 -8.00 -12.15
C GLU A 97 19.62 -8.01 -11.67
N SER A 98 20.37 -6.96 -11.97
CA SER A 98 21.77 -6.82 -11.54
C SER A 98 21.89 -6.87 -10.03
N GLU A 99 21.03 -6.14 -9.32
CA GLU A 99 21.10 -6.06 -7.85
C GLU A 99 20.70 -7.38 -7.19
N LEU A 100 19.62 -8.03 -7.64
CA LEU A 100 19.23 -9.33 -7.12
C LEU A 100 20.28 -10.41 -7.42
N ASN A 101 20.82 -10.45 -8.63
CA ASN A 101 21.90 -11.41 -8.96
C ASN A 101 23.15 -11.16 -8.13
N ARG A 102 23.52 -9.90 -7.86
CA ARG A 102 24.63 -9.56 -6.97
C ARG A 102 24.39 -10.09 -5.56
N LEU A 103 23.21 -9.85 -5.01
CA LEU A 103 22.84 -10.30 -3.66
C LEU A 103 22.81 -11.83 -3.56
N LEU A 104 22.12 -12.50 -4.49
CA LEU A 104 21.96 -13.96 -4.51
C LEU A 104 23.26 -14.69 -4.83
N SER A 105 24.15 -14.12 -5.64
CA SER A 105 25.47 -14.73 -5.90
C SER A 105 26.41 -14.60 -4.71
N SER A 106 26.25 -13.53 -3.91
CA SER A 106 27.07 -13.27 -2.73
C SER A 106 26.63 -14.06 -1.49
N GLN A 107 25.40 -14.58 -1.48
CA GLN A 107 24.82 -15.28 -0.34
C GLN A 107 24.47 -16.72 -0.72
N SER A 108 25.06 -17.70 -0.02
CA SER A 108 24.65 -19.11 -0.12
C SER A 108 23.39 -19.43 0.70
N GLN A 109 22.71 -18.41 1.23
CA GLN A 109 21.60 -18.58 2.15
C GLN A 109 20.26 -18.76 1.41
N PRO A 110 19.33 -19.54 1.98
CA PRO A 110 17.98 -19.67 1.45
C PRO A 110 17.27 -18.32 1.47
N TRP A 111 16.37 -18.12 0.51
CA TRP A 111 15.55 -16.91 0.45
C TRP A 111 14.07 -17.26 0.21
N ILE A 112 13.19 -16.31 0.52
CA ILE A 112 11.74 -16.43 0.41
C ILE A 112 11.26 -15.38 -0.59
N LEU A 113 10.37 -15.79 -1.50
CA LEU A 113 9.64 -14.86 -2.37
C LEU A 113 8.26 -14.63 -1.78
N ASP A 114 7.97 -13.41 -1.38
CA ASP A 114 6.67 -13.00 -0.89
C ASP A 114 6.02 -12.04 -1.89
N VAL A 115 4.79 -12.32 -2.30
CA VAL A 115 4.09 -11.54 -3.33
C VAL A 115 2.67 -11.23 -2.90
N ASP A 116 2.37 -9.96 -2.69
CA ASP A 116 1.00 -9.48 -2.57
C ASP A 116 0.43 -9.25 -3.98
N LEU A 117 -0.79 -9.72 -4.27
CA LEU A 117 -1.38 -9.56 -5.60
C LEU A 117 -1.69 -8.09 -5.95
N ASP A 118 -1.85 -7.25 -4.93
CA ASP A 118 -2.01 -5.81 -5.10
C ASP A 118 -0.76 -5.11 -5.68
N PHE A 119 0.39 -5.79 -5.69
CA PHE A 119 1.56 -5.40 -6.47
C PHE A 119 1.22 -5.16 -7.93
N PHE A 120 0.35 -5.99 -8.53
CA PHE A 120 0.01 -5.91 -9.95
C PHE A 120 -1.13 -4.95 -10.25
N SER A 121 -2.05 -4.79 -9.31
CA SER A 121 -3.23 -3.94 -9.43
C SER A 121 -3.76 -3.67 -8.03
N THR A 122 -3.82 -2.41 -7.61
CA THR A 122 -4.11 -2.05 -6.22
C THR A 122 -5.32 -1.13 -6.14
N ALA A 123 -6.22 -1.43 -5.21
CA ALA A 123 -7.29 -0.54 -4.80
C ALA A 123 -7.01 -0.02 -3.39
N ASN A 124 -7.52 1.17 -3.10
CA ASN A 124 -7.57 1.70 -1.74
C ASN A 124 -8.98 1.44 -1.21
N PRO A 125 -9.20 0.39 -0.40
CA PRO A 125 -10.54 0.02 0.07
C PRO A 125 -11.19 1.14 0.89
N PHE A 126 -10.40 1.96 1.57
CA PHE A 126 -10.89 3.10 2.34
C PHE A 126 -11.42 4.23 1.46
N ARG A 127 -10.92 4.36 0.23
CA ARG A 127 -11.52 5.26 -0.77
C ARG A 127 -12.86 4.71 -1.25
N ASP A 128 -12.94 3.40 -1.43
CA ASP A 128 -14.14 2.73 -1.91
C ASP A 128 -15.22 2.59 -0.82
N ASP A 129 -14.87 2.63 0.46
CA ASP A 129 -15.84 2.68 1.56
C ASP A 129 -16.60 4.01 1.59
N PHE A 130 -16.05 5.06 0.97
CA PHE A 130 -16.80 6.28 0.71
C PHE A 130 -17.75 6.11 -0.49
N SER A 131 -17.60 5.09 -1.34
CA SER A 131 -18.42 4.87 -2.54
C SER A 131 -19.90 4.63 -2.24
N PRO A 132 -20.83 5.22 -3.03
CA PRO A 132 -22.27 5.04 -2.85
C PRO A 132 -22.73 3.58 -2.83
N VAL A 133 -21.98 2.67 -3.45
CA VAL A 133 -22.34 1.25 -3.55
C VAL A 133 -22.21 0.52 -2.20
N ARG A 134 -21.24 0.93 -1.36
CA ARG A 134 -21.01 0.34 -0.03
C ARG A 134 -21.79 1.08 1.07
N THR A 135 -22.08 2.36 0.87
CA THR A 135 -22.77 3.20 1.84
C THR A 135 -24.29 2.98 1.90
N PHE A 136 -24.88 2.30 0.93
CA PHE A 136 -26.32 2.00 0.94
C PHE A 136 -26.54 0.48 1.00
N PRO A 137 -27.49 -0.03 1.82
CA PRO A 137 -27.86 -1.44 1.77
C PRO A 137 -28.25 -1.82 0.34
N TYR A 138 -27.77 -2.99 -0.13
CA TYR A 138 -27.98 -3.48 -1.51
C TYR A 138 -29.43 -3.32 -2.02
N ASN A 139 -30.42 -3.56 -1.15
CA ASN A 139 -31.85 -3.46 -1.48
C ASN A 139 -32.32 -2.01 -1.66
N THR A 140 -31.74 -1.05 -0.95
CA THR A 140 -32.04 0.38 -1.09
C THR A 140 -31.38 0.93 -2.34
N PHE A 141 -30.12 0.56 -2.58
CA PHE A 141 -29.32 0.98 -3.74
C PHE A 141 -29.99 0.62 -5.07
N PHE A 142 -30.44 -0.63 -5.25
CA PHE A 142 -31.08 -1.06 -6.50
C PHE A 142 -32.45 -0.40 -6.74
N SER A 143 -33.24 -0.17 -5.67
CA SER A 143 -34.52 0.54 -5.79
C SER A 143 -34.35 2.02 -6.16
N PHE A 144 -33.26 2.66 -5.72
CA PHE A 144 -32.92 4.05 -6.02
C PHE A 144 -32.26 4.21 -7.40
N ALA A 145 -31.30 3.34 -7.73
CA ALA A 145 -30.52 3.38 -8.97
C ALA A 145 -31.40 3.13 -10.21
N ALA A 146 -32.42 2.28 -10.09
CA ALA A 146 -33.39 2.04 -11.16
C ALA A 146 -34.28 3.26 -11.47
N ALA A 147 -34.40 4.21 -10.54
CA ALA A 147 -35.29 5.37 -10.66
C ALA A 147 -34.56 6.67 -11.05
N GLN A 148 -33.27 6.85 -10.70
CA GLN A 148 -32.57 8.13 -10.91
C GLN A 148 -31.03 8.00 -11.08
N LEU A 149 -30.57 7.61 -12.27
CA LEU A 149 -29.13 7.60 -12.62
C LEU A 149 -28.42 8.94 -12.32
N SER A 150 -29.07 10.07 -12.60
CA SER A 150 -28.50 11.40 -12.31
C SER A 150 -28.29 11.69 -10.82
N LEU A 151 -29.05 11.04 -9.93
CA LEU A 151 -28.86 11.18 -8.49
C LEU A 151 -27.64 10.38 -8.03
N LEU A 152 -27.42 9.21 -8.61
CA LEU A 152 -26.26 8.37 -8.33
C LEU A 152 -24.96 9.06 -8.74
N GLU A 153 -24.94 9.71 -9.90
CA GLU A 153 -23.80 10.50 -10.37
C GLU A 153 -23.51 11.68 -9.43
N ARG A 154 -24.53 12.45 -9.03
CA ARG A 154 -24.37 13.55 -8.08
C ARG A 154 -23.86 13.07 -6.72
N LEU A 155 -24.35 11.92 -6.26
CA LEU A 155 -23.94 11.30 -5.02
C LEU A 155 -22.48 10.83 -5.08
N PHE A 156 -22.06 10.24 -6.19
CA PHE A 156 -20.67 9.84 -6.41
C PHE A 156 -19.72 11.05 -6.43
N VAL A 157 -20.10 12.13 -7.13
CA VAL A 157 -19.31 13.39 -7.13
C VAL A 157 -19.20 13.96 -5.71
N ALA A 158 -20.33 14.06 -5.00
CA ALA A 158 -20.41 14.49 -3.60
C ALA A 158 -19.92 13.44 -2.58
N ILE A 159 -19.10 12.49 -3.02
CA ILE A 159 -18.40 11.52 -2.19
C ILE A 159 -16.91 11.60 -2.51
N GLN A 160 -16.56 11.73 -3.79
CA GLN A 160 -15.18 11.97 -4.23
C GLN A 160 -14.69 13.35 -3.78
N GLU A 161 -15.52 14.39 -3.80
CA GLU A 161 -15.16 15.71 -3.24
C GLU A 161 -14.84 15.60 -1.74
N GLU A 162 -15.64 14.84 -1.00
CA GLU A 162 -15.56 14.57 0.43
C GLU A 162 -14.26 13.83 0.78
N TYR A 163 -13.89 12.82 -0.01
CA TYR A 163 -12.62 12.12 0.14
C TYR A 163 -11.42 13.05 -0.14
N SER A 164 -11.50 13.94 -1.14
CA SER A 164 -10.44 14.93 -1.40
C SER A 164 -10.20 15.89 -0.24
N PHE A 165 -11.20 16.11 0.62
CA PHE A 165 -11.03 16.88 1.85
C PHE A 165 -10.31 16.06 2.93
N LEU A 166 -10.54 14.75 3.02
CA LEU A 166 -9.75 13.87 3.88
C LEU A 166 -8.28 13.87 3.45
N GLU A 167 -7.99 13.74 2.16
CA GLU A 167 -6.63 13.83 1.63
C GLU A 167 -5.93 15.13 2.05
N LYS A 168 -6.65 16.25 2.05
CA LYS A 168 -6.10 17.55 2.50
C LYS A 168 -5.84 17.59 4.00
N LEU A 169 -6.79 17.11 4.81
CA LEU A 169 -6.68 17.12 6.27
C LEU A 169 -5.56 16.21 6.77
N TYR A 170 -5.40 15.04 6.14
CA TYR A 170 -4.43 14.02 6.51
C TYR A 170 -3.13 14.09 5.73
N ARG A 171 -2.98 15.09 4.86
CA ARG A 171 -1.73 15.35 4.13
C ARG A 171 -0.57 15.40 5.11
N TYR A 172 0.47 14.64 4.79
CA TYR A 172 1.72 14.60 5.52
C TYR A 172 2.79 15.34 4.72
N ASP A 173 3.46 16.29 5.36
CA ASP A 173 4.62 16.97 4.78
C ASP A 173 5.89 16.23 5.18
N GLU A 174 6.57 15.66 4.18
CA GLU A 174 7.82 14.91 4.34
C GLU A 174 8.92 15.76 5.03
N PRO A 175 9.82 15.14 5.82
CA PRO A 175 10.96 15.84 6.38
C PRO A 175 11.90 16.34 5.26
N LEU A 176 12.57 17.47 5.50
CA LEU A 176 13.51 18.05 4.55
C LEU A 176 14.79 17.23 4.38
N ASP A 177 15.19 16.51 5.43
CA ASP A 177 16.34 15.61 5.45
C ASP A 177 16.17 14.51 6.51
N ASP A 178 17.05 13.51 6.47
CA ASP A 178 17.01 12.32 7.33
C ASP A 178 17.72 12.51 8.68
N SER A 179 18.04 13.75 9.09
CA SER A 179 18.68 13.99 10.38
C SER A 179 17.72 13.66 11.52
N ILE A 180 18.26 13.07 12.59
CA ILE A 180 17.50 12.64 13.78
C ILE A 180 16.60 13.76 14.32
N LYS A 181 17.09 15.01 14.28
CA LYS A 181 16.34 16.18 14.74
C LYS A 181 15.12 16.46 13.85
N ILE A 182 15.32 16.57 12.54
CA ILE A 182 14.24 16.91 11.60
C ILE A 182 13.22 15.78 11.52
N VAL A 183 13.68 14.53 11.49
CA VAL A 183 12.82 13.34 11.53
C VAL A 183 12.01 13.31 12.83
N GLY A 184 12.66 13.53 13.99
CA GLY A 184 11.97 13.58 15.28
C GLY A 184 10.91 14.67 15.36
N GLU A 185 11.19 15.87 14.84
CA GLU A 185 10.20 16.94 14.72
C GLU A 185 9.05 16.57 13.77
N SER A 186 9.32 15.85 12.68
CA SER A 186 8.31 15.38 11.73
C SER A 186 7.37 14.33 12.34
N VAL A 187 7.94 13.35 13.06
CA VAL A 187 7.18 12.32 13.79
C VAL A 187 6.25 12.98 14.81
N ARG A 188 6.77 13.90 15.64
CA ARG A 188 5.96 14.62 16.63
C ARG A 188 4.81 15.38 15.98
N ARG A 189 5.08 16.12 14.90
CA ARG A 189 4.02 16.85 14.16
C ARG A 189 2.96 15.91 13.61
N ARG A 190 3.36 14.75 13.06
CA ARG A 190 2.42 13.76 12.51
C ARG A 190 1.57 13.11 13.60
N GLU A 191 2.17 12.74 14.74
CA GLU A 191 1.44 12.23 15.90
C GLU A 191 0.42 13.26 16.42
N GLU A 192 0.85 14.51 16.62
CA GLU A 192 -0.03 15.61 17.07
C GLU A 192 -1.19 15.88 16.10
N GLN A 193 -0.94 15.84 14.79
CA GLN A 193 -1.95 16.00 13.74
C GLN A 193 -3.00 14.87 13.81
N VAL A 194 -2.55 13.61 13.76
CA VAL A 194 -3.43 12.43 13.73
C VAL A 194 -4.24 12.34 15.02
N ASP A 195 -3.63 12.55 16.18
CA ASP A 195 -4.33 12.56 17.47
C ASP A 195 -5.35 13.70 17.57
N SER A 196 -4.99 14.89 17.08
CA SER A 196 -5.91 16.04 17.05
C SER A 196 -7.11 15.77 16.14
N LEU A 197 -6.87 15.21 14.94
CA LEU A 197 -7.93 14.83 14.01
C LEU A 197 -8.84 13.76 14.61
N LYS A 198 -8.27 12.73 15.25
CA LYS A 198 -9.05 11.68 15.92
C LYS A 198 -10.01 12.28 16.96
N ARG A 199 -9.50 13.10 17.88
CA ARG A 199 -10.31 13.76 18.92
C ARG A 199 -11.41 14.63 18.29
N LEU A 200 -11.05 15.36 17.23
CA LEU A 200 -11.99 16.24 16.55
C LEU A 200 -13.11 15.47 15.84
N TRP A 201 -12.81 14.33 15.21
CA TRP A 201 -13.83 13.45 14.63
C TRP A 201 -14.79 12.91 15.71
N MET A 202 -14.26 12.52 16.89
CA MET A 202 -15.10 12.08 18.01
C MET A 202 -16.02 13.19 18.52
N ALA A 203 -15.49 14.40 18.75
CA ALA A 203 -16.30 15.53 19.20
C ALA A 203 -17.35 15.94 18.14
N ALA A 204 -16.98 15.95 16.86
CA ALA A 204 -17.91 16.23 15.77
C ALA A 204 -19.05 15.20 15.69
N ASN A 205 -18.80 13.95 16.09
CA ASN A 205 -19.81 12.92 16.19
C ASN A 205 -20.79 13.16 17.36
N GLU A 206 -20.29 13.66 18.48
CA GLU A 206 -21.07 13.96 19.69
C GLU A 206 -21.73 15.35 19.67
N GLY A 207 -21.44 16.17 18.67
CA GLY A 207 -21.86 17.57 18.62
C GLY A 207 -21.17 18.46 19.67
N ALA A 208 -20.02 18.00 20.18
CA ALA A 208 -19.23 18.70 21.18
C ALA A 208 -18.27 19.71 20.54
N GLU A 209 -18.01 20.82 21.24
CA GLU A 209 -16.94 21.75 20.88
C GLU A 209 -15.62 21.31 21.51
N LEU A 210 -14.55 21.27 20.72
CA LEU A 210 -13.19 21.06 21.19
C LEU A 210 -12.38 22.34 21.02
N THR A 211 -11.80 22.85 22.11
CA THR A 211 -10.96 24.05 22.11
C THR A 211 -9.47 23.75 22.07
N GLU A 212 -9.04 22.58 22.56
CA GLU A 212 -7.63 22.18 22.68
C GLU A 212 -7.25 21.12 21.64
N VAL A 213 -6.97 21.56 20.41
CA VAL A 213 -6.43 20.72 19.33
C VAL A 213 -5.34 21.46 18.56
N HIS A 214 -4.32 20.74 18.10
CA HIS A 214 -3.19 21.29 17.32
C HIS A 214 -3.52 21.36 15.83
N LEU A 215 -4.63 22.03 15.48
CA LEU A 215 -5.12 22.19 14.12
C LEU A 215 -5.54 23.65 13.85
N THR A 216 -5.48 24.07 12.58
CA THR A 216 -5.93 25.42 12.22
C THR A 216 -7.45 25.57 12.37
N LEU A 217 -7.95 26.81 12.49
CA LEU A 217 -9.39 27.06 12.49
C LEU A 217 -10.07 26.57 11.21
N THR A 218 -9.37 26.64 10.08
CA THR A 218 -9.85 26.15 8.78
C THR A 218 -10.02 24.63 8.80
N ASP A 219 -9.02 23.89 9.27
CA ASP A 219 -9.09 22.42 9.36
C ASP A 219 -10.19 21.98 10.31
N ARG A 220 -10.33 22.68 11.44
CA ARG A 220 -11.38 22.42 12.42
C ARG A 220 -12.77 22.56 11.79
N LYS A 221 -13.01 23.68 11.10
CA LYS A 221 -14.26 23.92 10.38
C LYS A 221 -14.52 22.86 9.31
N MET A 222 -13.48 22.47 8.57
CA MET A 222 -13.59 21.45 7.52
C MET A 222 -14.07 20.11 8.08
N VAL A 223 -13.58 19.66 9.25
CA VAL A 223 -14.04 18.41 9.88
C VAL A 223 -15.53 18.47 10.24
N PHE A 224 -16.00 19.55 10.89
CA PHE A 224 -17.43 19.68 11.23
C PHE A 224 -18.33 19.80 10.00
N ASP A 225 -17.89 20.53 8.97
CA ASP A 225 -18.64 20.66 7.72
C ASP A 225 -18.71 19.31 6.98
N LEU A 226 -17.60 18.57 6.94
CA LEU A 226 -17.54 17.22 6.34
C LEU A 226 -18.41 16.22 7.11
N ARG A 227 -18.37 16.23 8.45
CA ARG A 227 -19.24 15.38 9.28
C ARG A 227 -20.73 15.64 9.01
N ARG A 228 -21.12 16.92 8.90
CA ARG A 228 -22.50 17.32 8.58
C ARG A 228 -22.93 16.84 7.19
N LYS A 229 -22.04 16.98 6.20
CA LYS A 229 -22.28 16.50 4.83
C LYS A 229 -22.45 14.99 4.78
N ILE A 230 -21.52 14.22 5.36
CA ILE A 230 -21.61 12.75 5.45
C ILE A 230 -22.92 12.35 6.14
N GLY A 231 -23.30 13.00 7.25
CA GLY A 231 -24.57 12.74 7.93
C GLY A 231 -25.82 13.02 7.08
N THR A 232 -25.76 14.02 6.18
CA THR A 232 -26.85 14.37 5.27
C THR A 232 -26.97 13.39 4.10
N VAL A 233 -25.82 12.96 3.57
CA VAL A 233 -25.72 12.12 2.36
C VAL A 233 -25.93 10.65 2.67
N CYS A 234 -25.28 10.16 3.72
CA CYS A 234 -25.22 8.74 4.08
C CYS A 234 -26.15 8.40 5.26
N GLY A 235 -26.67 9.40 5.97
CA GLY A 235 -27.33 9.21 7.26
C GLY A 235 -26.31 9.15 8.41
N ALA A 236 -26.59 9.83 9.52
CA ALA A 236 -25.65 10.03 10.63
C ALA A 236 -25.11 8.73 11.28
N SER A 237 -25.80 7.61 11.10
CA SER A 237 -25.47 6.29 11.66
C SER A 237 -24.53 5.45 10.78
N LEU A 238 -24.23 5.88 9.55
CA LEU A 238 -23.73 4.96 8.52
C LEU A 238 -22.20 4.90 8.41
N MET A 239 -21.49 5.95 8.83
CA MET A 239 -20.02 5.91 9.03
C MET A 239 -19.67 6.47 10.41
N LYS A 240 -18.94 5.68 11.20
CA LYS A 240 -18.46 6.10 12.53
C LYS A 240 -17.29 7.06 12.38
N ALA A 241 -17.03 7.84 13.42
CA ALA A 241 -15.91 8.77 13.45
C ALA A 241 -14.57 8.04 13.32
N GLU A 242 -14.48 6.84 13.89
CA GLU A 242 -13.33 5.93 13.80
C GLU A 242 -13.05 5.55 12.34
N ASP A 243 -14.07 5.13 11.60
CA ASP A 243 -13.93 4.68 10.20
C ASP A 243 -13.47 5.84 9.30
N ILE A 244 -14.06 7.04 9.50
CA ILE A 244 -13.65 8.26 8.76
C ILE A 244 -12.21 8.65 9.11
N HIS A 245 -11.83 8.52 10.38
CA HIS A 245 -10.48 8.81 10.82
C HIS A 245 -9.47 7.85 10.21
N GLU A 246 -9.77 6.56 10.23
CA GLU A 246 -8.94 5.52 9.63
C GLU A 246 -8.80 5.73 8.12
N ALA A 247 -9.88 5.99 7.39
CA ALA A 247 -9.80 6.28 5.96
C ALA A 247 -8.93 7.50 5.64
N GLY A 248 -9.00 8.54 6.47
CA GLY A 248 -8.09 9.68 6.37
C GLY A 248 -6.63 9.30 6.58
N MET A 249 -6.33 8.45 7.57
CA MET A 249 -4.97 7.94 7.78
C MET A 249 -4.43 7.14 6.60
N MET A 250 -5.31 6.48 5.84
CA MET A 250 -5.00 5.66 4.67
C MET A 250 -5.12 6.43 3.34
N SER A 251 -5.27 7.75 3.40
CA SER A 251 -5.46 8.60 2.21
C SER A 251 -4.26 8.65 1.27
N ASP A 252 -3.06 8.33 1.75
CA ASP A 252 -1.81 8.27 0.98
C ASP A 252 -1.48 6.86 0.44
N LEU A 253 -2.35 5.87 0.68
CA LEU A 253 -2.21 4.54 0.08
C LEU A 253 -2.44 4.60 -1.44
N PRO A 254 -1.66 3.85 -2.24
CA PRO A 254 -1.86 3.77 -3.67
C PRO A 254 -3.28 3.34 -4.05
N HIS A 255 -3.84 3.96 -5.09
CA HIS A 255 -5.08 3.53 -5.72
C HIS A 255 -4.85 3.51 -7.23
N HIS A 256 -4.51 2.34 -7.76
CA HIS A 256 -4.25 2.11 -9.18
C HIS A 256 -4.85 0.76 -9.62
N PRO A 257 -6.19 0.69 -9.83
CA PRO A 257 -6.81 -0.47 -10.45
C PRO A 257 -6.35 -0.60 -11.91
N ALA A 258 -5.18 -1.22 -12.10
CA ALA A 258 -4.50 -1.35 -13.39
C ALA A 258 -5.39 -2.02 -14.44
N SER A 259 -5.35 -1.52 -15.68
CA SER A 259 -5.96 -2.19 -16.82
C SER A 259 -5.26 -3.51 -17.16
N GLU A 260 -5.91 -4.37 -17.94
CA GLU A 260 -5.34 -5.66 -18.36
C GLU A 260 -3.95 -5.54 -19.01
N PRO A 261 -3.72 -4.63 -19.97
CA PRO A 261 -2.39 -4.44 -20.56
C PRO A 261 -1.34 -3.99 -19.52
N GLU A 262 -1.71 -3.13 -18.57
CA GLU A 262 -0.79 -2.62 -17.55
C GLU A 262 -0.34 -3.73 -16.60
N TRP A 263 -1.27 -4.46 -15.99
CA TRP A 263 -0.88 -5.52 -15.07
C TRP A 263 -0.23 -6.69 -15.81
N ALA A 264 -0.58 -6.94 -17.07
CA ALA A 264 0.10 -7.94 -17.91
C ALA A 264 1.55 -7.53 -18.22
N GLY A 265 1.79 -6.24 -18.50
CA GLY A 265 3.12 -5.69 -18.68
C GLY A 265 3.99 -5.81 -17.43
N LEU A 266 3.42 -5.54 -16.25
CA LEU A 266 4.12 -5.73 -14.97
C LEU A 266 4.35 -7.23 -14.64
N MET A 267 3.39 -8.10 -14.97
CA MET A 267 3.55 -9.55 -14.89
C MET A 267 4.68 -10.06 -15.81
N SER A 268 4.82 -9.48 -17.00
CA SER A 268 5.93 -9.77 -17.92
C SER A 268 7.28 -9.35 -17.34
N ALA A 269 7.37 -8.14 -16.77
CA ALA A 269 8.58 -7.68 -16.07
C ALA A 269 8.95 -8.62 -14.91
N THR A 270 7.96 -9.01 -14.12
CA THR A 270 8.12 -9.93 -13.00
C THR A 270 8.59 -11.30 -13.47
N SER A 271 7.98 -11.84 -14.53
CA SER A 271 8.39 -13.12 -15.12
C SER A 271 9.83 -13.08 -15.64
N HIS A 272 10.26 -11.97 -16.25
CA HIS A 272 11.64 -11.79 -16.69
C HIS A 272 12.62 -11.78 -15.51
N LEU A 273 12.31 -11.00 -14.47
CA LEU A 273 13.14 -10.90 -13.28
C LEU A 273 13.24 -12.26 -12.56
N LEU A 274 12.09 -12.92 -12.33
CA LEU A 274 12.04 -14.23 -11.69
C LEU A 274 12.81 -15.30 -12.49
N ARG A 275 12.73 -15.27 -13.83
CA ARG A 275 13.51 -16.16 -14.68
C ARG A 275 15.01 -15.97 -14.48
N ALA A 276 15.48 -14.71 -14.44
CA ALA A 276 16.89 -14.41 -14.24
C ALA A 276 17.35 -14.87 -12.85
N VAL A 277 16.62 -14.53 -11.79
CA VAL A 277 17.05 -14.84 -10.42
C VAL A 277 16.90 -16.33 -10.06
N PHE A 278 15.87 -17.03 -10.55
CA PHE A 278 15.71 -18.47 -10.31
C PHE A 278 16.77 -19.31 -11.02
N SER A 279 17.39 -18.77 -12.08
CA SER A 279 18.53 -19.41 -12.73
C SER A 279 19.81 -19.36 -11.88
N THR A 280 19.92 -18.34 -11.02
CA THR A 280 21.01 -18.16 -10.06
C THR A 280 20.75 -18.95 -8.77
N SER A 281 19.59 -18.75 -8.12
CA SER A 281 19.21 -19.41 -6.88
C SER A 281 17.68 -19.46 -6.73
N ARG A 282 17.12 -20.65 -6.48
CA ARG A 282 15.66 -20.82 -6.30
C ARG A 282 15.23 -20.47 -4.87
N PRO A 283 14.03 -19.88 -4.69
CA PRO A 283 13.51 -19.61 -3.36
C PRO A 283 13.17 -20.93 -2.65
N SER A 284 13.30 -20.93 -1.32
CA SER A 284 12.92 -22.08 -0.48
C SER A 284 11.41 -22.11 -0.19
N LEU A 285 10.76 -20.95 -0.24
CA LEU A 285 9.33 -20.78 -0.05
C LEU A 285 8.84 -19.64 -0.93
N VAL A 286 7.65 -19.80 -1.51
CA VAL A 286 6.92 -18.72 -2.16
C VAL A 286 5.59 -18.54 -1.44
N THR A 287 5.31 -17.33 -0.98
CA THR A 287 4.03 -16.92 -0.40
C THR A 287 3.33 -15.95 -1.35
N ILE A 288 2.00 -16.08 -1.43
CA ILE A 288 1.16 -15.19 -2.24
C ILE A 288 -0.01 -14.74 -1.37
N ALA A 289 -0.11 -13.44 -1.08
CA ALA A 289 -1.29 -12.87 -0.45
C ALA A 289 -2.27 -12.39 -1.51
N ARG A 290 -3.53 -12.81 -1.40
CA ARG A 290 -4.57 -12.45 -2.37
C ARG A 290 -5.11 -11.04 -2.18
N SER A 291 -5.02 -10.51 -0.96
CA SER A 291 -5.63 -9.24 -0.51
C SER A 291 -7.07 -9.04 -1.06
N SER A 292 -7.86 -10.12 -1.02
CA SER A 292 -9.23 -10.14 -1.56
C SER A 292 -10.25 -9.67 -0.53
N ASP A 293 -10.05 -10.07 0.73
CA ASP A 293 -11.02 -9.87 1.80
C ASP A 293 -10.93 -8.45 2.40
N ASP A 294 -9.71 -7.89 2.42
CA ASP A 294 -9.43 -6.51 2.80
C ASP A 294 -9.67 -5.53 1.64
N GLY A 295 -9.70 -6.01 0.40
CA GLY A 295 -10.05 -5.23 -0.78
C GLY A 295 -8.88 -4.44 -1.39
N TYR A 296 -7.63 -4.71 -1.01
CA TYR A 296 -6.48 -4.06 -1.64
C TYR A 296 -6.20 -4.57 -3.05
N THR A 297 -6.53 -5.83 -3.35
CA THR A 297 -6.53 -6.33 -4.74
C THR A 297 -7.93 -6.17 -5.32
N PRO A 298 -8.11 -5.47 -6.47
CA PRO A 298 -9.41 -5.33 -7.10
C PRO A 298 -10.09 -6.69 -7.31
N PRO A 299 -11.34 -6.89 -6.85
CA PRO A 299 -11.98 -8.21 -6.84
C PRO A 299 -12.03 -8.91 -8.21
N GLY A 300 -12.15 -8.14 -9.29
CA GLY A 300 -12.16 -8.66 -10.67
C GLY A 300 -10.80 -9.16 -11.17
N HIS A 301 -9.70 -8.85 -10.47
CA HIS A 301 -8.34 -9.18 -10.88
C HIS A 301 -7.73 -10.35 -10.09
N VAL A 302 -8.20 -10.61 -8.86
CA VAL A 302 -7.61 -11.57 -7.91
C VAL A 302 -7.30 -12.92 -8.55
N ASP A 303 -8.31 -13.59 -9.11
CA ASP A 303 -8.15 -14.95 -9.64
C ASP A 303 -7.23 -14.99 -10.87
N GLN A 304 -7.36 -14.00 -11.76
CA GLN A 304 -6.55 -13.93 -12.97
C GLN A 304 -5.07 -13.67 -12.65
N LEU A 305 -4.79 -12.77 -11.72
CA LEU A 305 -3.44 -12.46 -11.27
C LEU A 305 -2.80 -13.65 -10.57
N GLN A 306 -3.55 -14.30 -9.66
CA GLN A 306 -3.11 -15.50 -8.97
C GLN A 306 -2.74 -16.61 -9.96
N ASP A 307 -3.64 -16.95 -10.88
CA ASP A 307 -3.45 -18.06 -11.82
C ASP A 307 -2.27 -17.78 -12.76
N LYS A 308 -2.10 -16.54 -13.22
CA LYS A 308 -0.97 -16.15 -14.05
C LYS A 308 0.36 -16.22 -13.28
N LEU A 309 0.42 -15.70 -12.06
CA LEU A 309 1.63 -15.74 -11.23
C LEU A 309 2.03 -17.19 -10.88
N VAL A 310 1.08 -18.00 -10.43
CA VAL A 310 1.30 -19.43 -10.16
C VAL A 310 1.76 -20.15 -11.44
N GLY A 311 1.17 -19.83 -12.59
CA GLY A 311 1.59 -20.36 -13.88
C GLY A 311 3.04 -19.98 -14.24
N VAL A 312 3.46 -18.74 -13.97
CA VAL A 312 4.86 -18.29 -14.15
C VAL A 312 5.79 -19.10 -13.25
N ILE A 313 5.52 -19.14 -11.94
CA ILE A 313 6.36 -19.86 -10.97
C ILE A 313 6.46 -21.35 -11.32
N ASN A 314 5.34 -21.99 -11.65
CA ASN A 314 5.30 -23.40 -12.01
C ASN A 314 6.18 -23.71 -13.24
N ARG A 315 6.16 -22.84 -14.26
CA ARG A 315 7.04 -22.99 -15.44
C ARG A 315 8.51 -22.83 -15.08
N LEU A 316 8.87 -21.83 -14.27
CA LEU A 316 10.26 -21.57 -13.85
C LEU A 316 10.83 -22.67 -12.94
N CYS A 317 9.95 -23.37 -12.21
CA CYS A 317 10.30 -24.50 -11.37
C CYS A 317 10.12 -25.86 -12.07
N ASN A 318 9.89 -25.90 -13.39
CA ASN A 318 9.71 -27.11 -14.20
C ASN A 318 8.62 -28.06 -13.67
N GLY A 319 7.52 -27.52 -13.13
CA GLY A 319 6.44 -28.32 -12.56
C GLY A 319 6.70 -28.87 -11.16
N GLN A 320 7.85 -28.57 -10.55
CA GLN A 320 8.27 -29.11 -9.26
C GLN A 320 7.88 -28.19 -8.09
N ILE A 321 6.62 -27.77 -8.03
CA ILE A 321 6.09 -27.02 -6.89
C ILE A 321 4.93 -27.76 -6.24
N HIS A 322 4.85 -27.68 -4.92
CA HIS A 322 3.66 -28.06 -4.17
C HIS A 322 2.87 -26.79 -3.85
N VAL A 323 1.66 -26.67 -4.38
CA VAL A 323 0.81 -25.50 -4.14
C VAL A 323 -0.22 -25.86 -3.08
N GLN A 324 -0.15 -25.18 -1.93
CA GLN A 324 -1.16 -25.24 -0.89
C GLN A 324 -1.98 -23.95 -0.92
N ARG A 325 -3.30 -24.12 -0.90
CA ARG A 325 -4.27 -23.02 -0.96
C ARG A 325 -5.04 -22.98 0.34
N HIS A 326 -4.95 -21.86 1.04
CA HIS A 326 -5.74 -21.56 2.22
C HIS A 326 -6.52 -20.29 1.91
N TYR A 327 -7.83 -20.45 1.79
CA TYR A 327 -8.79 -19.37 1.67
C TYR A 327 -9.92 -19.69 2.65
#